data_AF-A0AAY5KCR4-F1
#
_entry.id   AF-A0AAY5KCR4-F1
#
_cell.length_a   1.000
_cell.length_b   1.000
_cell.length_c   1.000
_cell.angle_alpha   90.00
_cell.angle_beta   90.00
_cell.angle_gamma   90.00
#
_symmetry.space_group_name_H-M   'P 1'
#
loop_
_entity.id
_entity.type
_entity.pdbx_description
1 polymer ?
#
loop_
_entity_poly.entity_id
_entity_poly.type
_entity_poly.pdbx_seq_one_letter_code
_entity_poly.pdbx_strand_id
1 'polypeptide(L)'
;MSGNQDNDKEAMNTYSITLNGPAPWGFRLQGGKDFSMPLTISRLTPGGKAAQAGVGVGDWVVSIGDANAEEMTHVEAQNKIRAAEEMLTLTLSKAFHAGGDQKGSFTPTSVQPKYSFAPSASINKMARPFTPGGGNSVIKPVAYAPKVNTPTPASISMLQPHNGEDQAFFDQQIYQHEKEKFLTEIQSPRYARLRDWHHERSARALNIKS
;
A
#
# COMPACT_ATOMS: atom_id res chain seq x y z
N MET A 1 6.98 -45.93 -33.16
CA MET A 1 7.32 -44.89 -32.17
C MET A 1 6.40 -43.71 -32.42
N SER A 2 5.20 -43.72 -31.82
CA SER A 2 4.25 -42.62 -31.94
C SER A 2 4.54 -41.66 -30.79
N GLY A 3 5.09 -40.49 -31.12
CA GLY A 3 5.44 -39.47 -30.14
C GLY A 3 4.17 -38.85 -29.56
N ASN A 4 3.94 -39.12 -28.28
CA ASN A 4 3.03 -38.36 -27.45
C ASN A 4 3.61 -36.95 -27.32
N GLN A 5 2.88 -35.96 -27.82
CA GLN A 5 3.10 -34.57 -27.47
C GLN A 5 1.74 -33.92 -27.22
N ASP A 6 1.00 -34.51 -26.28
CA ASP A 6 0.01 -33.79 -25.48
C ASP A 6 0.80 -32.77 -24.64
N ASN A 7 1.04 -31.59 -25.24
CA ASN A 7 1.33 -30.41 -24.45
C ASN A 7 0.06 -30.13 -23.65
N ASP A 8 0.04 -30.60 -22.41
CA ASP A 8 -0.88 -30.18 -21.37
C ASP A 8 -0.77 -28.65 -21.23
N LYS A 9 -1.49 -27.93 -22.09
CA LYS A 9 -1.84 -26.53 -21.89
C LYS A 9 -2.73 -26.55 -20.66
N GLU A 10 -2.09 -26.43 -19.50
CA GLU A 10 -2.70 -26.13 -18.22
C GLU A 10 -3.75 -25.06 -18.48
N ALA A 11 -5.03 -25.49 -18.51
CA ALA A 11 -6.14 -24.67 -18.92
C ALA A 11 -6.42 -23.68 -17.78
N MET A 12 -5.52 -22.70 -17.64
CA MET A 12 -5.79 -21.41 -17.03
C MET A 12 -7.08 -20.91 -17.66
N ASN A 13 -8.18 -21.04 -16.93
CA ASN A 13 -9.51 -20.62 -17.39
C ASN A 13 -9.50 -19.10 -17.53
N THR A 14 -9.03 -18.66 -18.68
CA THR A 14 -8.74 -17.27 -19.01
C THR A 14 -9.99 -16.63 -19.61
N TYR A 15 -10.36 -15.46 -19.12
CA TYR A 15 -11.53 -14.73 -19.58
C TYR A 15 -11.23 -13.23 -19.64
N SER A 16 -11.84 -12.56 -20.62
CA SER A 16 -11.71 -11.11 -20.81
C SER A 16 -12.94 -10.39 -20.31
N ILE A 17 -12.75 -9.24 -19.67
CA ILE A 17 -13.82 -8.34 -19.26
C ILE A 17 -13.55 -6.92 -19.74
N THR A 18 -14.63 -6.17 -19.93
CA THR A 18 -14.58 -4.75 -20.26
C THR A 18 -15.42 -3.99 -19.25
N LEU A 19 -14.79 -3.08 -18.50
CA LEU A 19 -15.46 -2.21 -17.54
C LEU A 19 -15.67 -0.85 -18.17
N ASN A 20 -16.93 -0.41 -18.23
CA ASN A 20 -17.31 0.86 -18.85
C ASN A 20 -17.39 2.01 -17.82
N GLY A 21 -17.18 3.24 -18.26
CA GLY A 21 -17.21 4.47 -17.47
C GLY A 21 -15.92 4.74 -16.68
N PRO A 22 -15.80 5.89 -16.01
CA PRO A 22 -14.56 6.30 -15.35
C PRO A 22 -14.26 5.56 -14.05
N ALA A 23 -13.01 5.63 -13.61
CA ALA A 23 -12.59 5.17 -12.28
C ALA A 23 -13.53 5.75 -11.19
N PRO A 24 -13.77 5.02 -10.07
CA PRO A 24 -13.11 3.81 -9.63
C PRO A 24 -13.62 2.52 -10.28
N TRP A 25 -12.71 1.62 -10.64
CA TRP A 25 -13.02 0.33 -11.25
C TRP A 25 -13.60 -0.71 -10.28
N GLY A 26 -13.43 -0.48 -8.97
CA GLY A 26 -14.02 -1.34 -7.93
C GLY A 26 -13.20 -2.58 -7.58
N PHE A 27 -11.89 -2.57 -7.82
CA PHE A 27 -10.97 -3.62 -7.39
C PHE A 27 -9.65 -3.05 -6.87
N ARG A 28 -8.87 -3.87 -6.16
CA ARG A 28 -7.52 -3.55 -5.70
C ARG A 28 -6.54 -4.58 -6.22
N LEU A 29 -5.42 -4.11 -6.76
CA LEU A 29 -4.34 -4.94 -7.29
C LEU A 29 -3.31 -5.27 -6.20
N GLN A 30 -2.64 -6.42 -6.31
CA GLN A 30 -1.47 -6.81 -5.53
C GLN A 30 -0.47 -7.58 -6.40
N GLY A 31 0.76 -7.77 -5.92
CA GLY A 31 1.84 -8.44 -6.64
C GLY A 31 2.47 -7.56 -7.72
N GLY A 32 3.17 -8.16 -8.67
CA GLY A 32 3.96 -7.47 -9.69
C GLY A 32 5.36 -8.09 -9.82
N LYS A 33 5.99 -7.88 -10.97
CA LYS A 33 7.35 -8.37 -11.26
C LYS A 33 8.37 -7.94 -10.19
N ASP A 34 8.23 -6.72 -9.68
CA ASP A 34 9.03 -6.14 -8.61
C ASP A 34 8.86 -6.84 -7.25
N PHE A 35 7.72 -7.48 -7.03
CA PHE A 35 7.44 -8.26 -5.81
C PHE A 35 7.68 -9.76 -6.00
N SER A 36 8.15 -10.20 -7.18
CA SER A 36 8.28 -11.62 -7.52
C SER A 36 6.98 -12.41 -7.28
N MET A 37 5.83 -11.76 -7.49
CA MET A 37 4.49 -12.32 -7.32
C MET A 37 3.65 -11.98 -8.55
N PRO A 38 2.75 -12.86 -9.00
CA PRO A 38 1.86 -12.53 -10.11
C PRO A 38 0.94 -11.35 -9.74
N LEU A 39 0.56 -10.55 -10.74
CA LEU A 39 -0.45 -9.52 -10.56
C LEU A 39 -1.81 -10.17 -10.30
N THR A 40 -2.41 -9.90 -9.14
CA THR A 40 -3.69 -10.51 -8.75
C THR A 40 -4.67 -9.52 -8.16
N ILE A 41 -5.96 -9.86 -8.22
CA ILE A 41 -7.03 -9.07 -7.59
C ILE A 41 -7.07 -9.40 -6.09
N SER A 42 -6.67 -8.46 -5.25
CA SER A 42 -6.66 -8.64 -3.78
C SER A 42 -8.02 -8.40 -3.12
N ARG A 43 -8.79 -7.45 -3.64
CA ARG A 43 -10.10 -7.06 -3.10
C ARG A 43 -11.01 -6.53 -4.19
N LEU A 44 -12.31 -6.67 -3.96
CA LEU A 44 -13.37 -6.08 -4.76
C LEU A 44 -14.26 -5.20 -3.90
N THR A 45 -14.76 -4.13 -4.51
CA THR A 45 -15.79 -3.27 -3.91
C THR A 45 -17.16 -3.91 -4.16
N PRO A 46 -17.96 -4.20 -3.13
CA PRO A 46 -19.31 -4.72 -3.30
C PRO A 46 -20.16 -3.81 -4.19
N GLY A 47 -20.84 -4.37 -5.19
CA GLY A 47 -21.63 -3.60 -6.16
C GLY A 47 -20.79 -2.73 -7.13
N GLY A 48 -19.46 -2.80 -7.08
CA GLY A 48 -18.58 -2.09 -8.00
C GLY A 48 -18.52 -2.75 -9.38
N LYS A 49 -17.99 -2.00 -10.36
CA LYS A 49 -17.94 -2.43 -11.77
C LYS A 49 -17.24 -3.78 -11.96
N ALA A 50 -16.08 -3.98 -11.34
CA ALA A 50 -15.37 -5.26 -11.40
C ALA A 50 -16.18 -6.42 -10.78
N ALA A 51 -16.86 -6.19 -9.66
CA ALA A 51 -17.69 -7.22 -9.04
C ALA A 51 -18.90 -7.58 -9.92
N GLN A 52 -19.55 -6.58 -10.53
CA GLN A 52 -20.66 -6.79 -11.47
C GLN A 52 -20.22 -7.51 -12.75
N ALA A 53 -18.98 -7.31 -13.19
CA ALA A 53 -18.38 -8.02 -14.33
C ALA A 53 -17.92 -9.46 -14.00
N GLY A 54 -18.16 -9.96 -12.77
CA GLY A 54 -17.81 -11.32 -12.38
C GLY A 54 -16.31 -11.55 -12.12
N VAL A 55 -15.55 -10.49 -11.84
CA VAL A 55 -14.17 -10.60 -11.34
C VAL A 55 -14.19 -11.23 -9.96
N GLY A 56 -13.30 -12.18 -9.71
CA GLY A 56 -13.07 -12.82 -8.42
C GLY A 56 -11.83 -12.27 -7.72
N VAL A 57 -11.81 -12.36 -6.39
CA VAL A 57 -10.59 -12.16 -5.61
C VAL A 57 -9.68 -13.37 -5.83
N GLY A 58 -8.40 -13.11 -6.06
CA GLY A 58 -7.39 -14.11 -6.38
C GLY A 58 -7.18 -14.31 -7.88
N ASP A 59 -8.05 -13.78 -8.74
CA ASP A 59 -7.86 -13.88 -10.19
C ASP A 59 -6.56 -13.19 -10.64
N TRP A 60 -5.86 -13.82 -11.56
CA TRP A 60 -4.56 -13.37 -12.07
C TRP A 60 -4.76 -12.44 -13.25
N VAL A 61 -4.06 -11.32 -13.26
CA VAL A 61 -4.12 -10.35 -14.35
C VAL A 61 -3.11 -10.76 -15.42
N VAL A 62 -3.62 -11.24 -16.55
CA VAL A 62 -2.84 -11.66 -17.71
C VAL A 62 -2.57 -10.47 -18.62
N SER A 63 -3.55 -9.60 -18.85
CA SER A 63 -3.34 -8.36 -19.62
C SER A 63 -4.19 -7.21 -19.12
N ILE A 64 -3.67 -5.98 -19.31
CA ILE A 64 -4.35 -4.72 -18.98
C ILE A 64 -4.42 -3.87 -20.24
N GLY A 65 -5.62 -3.66 -20.75
CA GLY A 65 -5.84 -3.08 -22.08
C GLY A 65 -5.15 -3.93 -23.13
N ASP A 66 -4.28 -3.30 -23.92
CA ASP A 66 -3.58 -3.92 -25.04
C ASP A 66 -2.20 -4.50 -24.68
N ALA A 67 -1.84 -4.57 -23.39
CA ALA A 67 -0.51 -4.99 -22.97
C ALA A 67 -0.50 -6.16 -21.98
N ASN A 68 0.41 -7.11 -22.21
CA ASN A 68 0.64 -8.27 -21.35
C ASN A 68 1.16 -7.80 -19.98
N ALA A 69 0.51 -8.27 -18.92
CA ALA A 69 0.77 -7.87 -17.55
C ALA A 69 1.74 -8.82 -16.81
N GLU A 70 2.10 -9.97 -17.40
CA GLU A 70 2.98 -10.97 -16.78
C GLU A 70 4.35 -10.41 -16.33
N GLU A 71 4.92 -9.52 -17.15
CA GLU A 71 6.20 -8.87 -16.85
C GLU A 71 6.06 -7.42 -16.35
N MET A 72 4.85 -6.96 -16.05
CA MET A 72 4.65 -5.61 -15.55
C MET A 72 5.02 -5.51 -14.06
N THR A 73 5.68 -4.40 -13.70
CA THR A 73 5.81 -4.01 -12.29
C THR A 73 4.45 -3.57 -11.74
N HIS A 74 4.32 -3.59 -10.42
CA HIS A 74 3.10 -3.13 -9.76
C HIS A 74 2.72 -1.70 -10.15
N VAL A 75 3.71 -0.81 -10.24
CA VAL A 75 3.52 0.60 -10.57
C VAL A 75 3.06 0.78 -12.03
N GLU A 76 3.65 0.06 -12.97
CA GLU A 76 3.24 0.11 -14.38
C GLU A 76 1.80 -0.36 -14.56
N ALA A 77 1.43 -1.46 -13.90
CA ALA A 77 0.05 -1.97 -13.93
C ALA A 77 -0.93 -0.94 -13.36
N GLN A 78 -0.60 -0.31 -12.21
CA GLN A 78 -1.42 0.77 -11.65
C GLN A 78 -1.55 1.95 -12.61
N ASN A 79 -0.46 2.36 -13.26
CA ASN A 79 -0.47 3.49 -14.18
C ASN A 79 -1.36 3.19 -15.39
N LYS A 80 -1.30 1.98 -15.96
CA LYS A 80 -2.21 1.57 -17.05
C LYS A 80 -3.68 1.58 -16.62
N ILE A 81 -3.99 1.05 -15.44
CA ILE A 81 -5.36 1.04 -14.90
C ILE A 81 -5.89 2.46 -14.65
N ARG A 82 -5.02 3.39 -14.22
CA ARG A 82 -5.39 4.79 -13.99
C ARG A 82 -5.52 5.60 -15.29
N ALA A 83 -4.74 5.25 -16.31
CA ALA A 83 -4.77 5.91 -17.62
C ALA A 83 -6.02 5.52 -18.43
N ALA A 84 -6.66 4.40 -18.10
CA ALA A 84 -7.99 4.11 -18.62
C ALA A 84 -8.98 5.16 -18.08
N GLU A 85 -9.58 5.96 -18.97
CA GLU A 85 -10.54 6.99 -18.60
C GLU A 85 -11.98 6.53 -18.80
N GLU A 86 -12.35 6.05 -19.98
CA GLU A 86 -13.74 5.66 -20.26
C GLU A 86 -13.97 4.14 -20.20
N MET A 87 -12.92 3.36 -20.43
CA MET A 87 -13.04 1.92 -20.58
C MET A 87 -11.75 1.23 -20.13
N LEU A 88 -11.89 0.18 -19.32
CA LEU A 88 -10.79 -0.68 -18.91
C LEU A 88 -11.07 -2.11 -19.32
N THR A 89 -10.25 -2.63 -20.23
CA THR A 89 -10.26 -4.05 -20.62
C THR A 89 -9.23 -4.80 -19.79
N LEU A 90 -9.59 -5.96 -19.24
CA LEU A 90 -8.68 -6.85 -18.53
C LEU A 90 -8.84 -8.27 -19.06
N THR A 91 -7.72 -8.96 -19.25
CA THR A 91 -7.71 -10.42 -19.43
C THR A 91 -7.24 -11.04 -18.14
N LEU A 92 -8.05 -11.92 -17.57
CA LEU A 92 -7.84 -12.52 -16.26
C LEU A 92 -7.79 -14.04 -16.39
N SER A 93 -6.94 -14.70 -15.62
CA SER A 93 -7.02 -16.14 -15.39
C SER A 93 -7.69 -16.41 -14.06
N LYS A 94 -8.64 -17.36 -14.04
CA LYS A 94 -9.31 -17.76 -12.81
C LYS A 94 -8.31 -18.29 -11.81
N ALA A 95 -8.43 -17.84 -10.56
CA ALA A 95 -7.69 -18.43 -9.47
C ALA A 95 -7.94 -19.95 -9.43
N PHE A 96 -6.87 -20.75 -9.40
CA PHE A 96 -6.99 -22.18 -9.15
C PHE A 96 -7.51 -22.36 -7.72
N HIS A 97 -8.81 -22.61 -7.60
CA HIS A 97 -9.40 -23.07 -6.35
C HIS A 97 -8.96 -24.52 -6.10
N ALA A 98 -7.74 -24.69 -5.60
CA ALA A 98 -7.36 -25.91 -4.90
C ALA A 98 -8.09 -25.91 -3.54
N GLY A 99 -9.35 -26.35 -3.54
CA GLY A 99 -10.11 -26.73 -2.35
C GLY A 99 -10.53 -25.59 -1.42
N GLY A 100 -11.82 -25.30 -1.40
CA GLY A 100 -12.42 -24.56 -0.29
C GLY A 100 -13.74 -23.92 -0.68
N ASP A 101 -14.83 -24.67 -0.49
CA ASP A 101 -16.19 -24.15 -0.35
C ASP A 101 -16.21 -22.94 0.60
N GLN A 102 -16.16 -21.75 0.03
CA GLN A 102 -16.61 -20.55 0.70
C GLN A 102 -18.00 -20.28 0.16
N LYS A 103 -18.99 -21.02 0.69
CA LYS A 103 -20.39 -20.61 0.71
C LYS A 103 -20.50 -19.35 1.58
N GLY A 104 -19.92 -18.25 1.11
CA GLY A 104 -20.05 -16.92 1.66
C GLY A 104 -21.33 -16.30 1.10
N SER A 105 -22.47 -16.76 1.60
CA SER A 105 -23.69 -15.97 1.56
C SER A 105 -23.39 -14.68 2.31
N PHE A 106 -23.15 -13.59 1.58
CA PHE A 106 -23.11 -12.25 2.16
C PHE A 106 -24.53 -11.86 2.49
N THR A 107 -25.06 -12.38 3.59
CA THR A 107 -26.06 -11.67 4.37
C THR A 107 -25.38 -10.39 4.89
N PRO A 108 -25.98 -9.20 4.75
CA PRO A 108 -25.45 -7.99 5.37
C PRO A 108 -25.70 -8.09 6.88
N THR A 109 -24.78 -8.72 7.61
CA THR A 109 -24.78 -8.65 9.07
C THR A 109 -23.57 -7.86 9.50
N SER A 110 -23.86 -6.59 9.76
CA SER A 110 -23.12 -5.70 10.63
C SER A 110 -22.67 -6.45 11.90
N VAL A 111 -21.41 -6.88 11.93
CA VAL A 111 -20.75 -7.27 13.17
C VAL A 111 -20.35 -6.00 13.91
N GLN A 112 -21.34 -5.41 14.57
CA GLN A 112 -21.09 -4.58 15.74
C GLN A 112 -20.32 -5.45 16.76
N PRO A 113 -19.22 -4.98 17.36
CA PRO A 113 -18.69 -5.62 18.56
C PRO A 113 -19.79 -5.62 19.63
N LYS A 114 -20.19 -6.81 20.09
CA LYS A 114 -21.13 -6.99 21.20
C LYS A 114 -20.54 -6.41 22.49
N TYR A 115 -20.81 -5.14 22.75
CA TYR A 115 -20.93 -4.63 24.11
C TYR A 115 -22.41 -4.58 24.44
N SER A 116 -22.87 -5.52 25.27
CA SER A 116 -24.20 -5.47 25.86
C SER A 116 -24.19 -4.41 26.97
N PHE A 117 -24.58 -3.18 26.65
CA PHE A 117 -25.04 -2.23 27.66
C PHE A 117 -26.50 -2.53 27.94
N ALA A 118 -26.76 -3.36 28.97
CA ALA A 118 -28.06 -3.32 29.62
C ALA A 118 -28.20 -1.94 30.28
N PRO A 119 -29.33 -1.22 30.16
CA PRO A 119 -29.51 0.06 30.81
C PRO A 119 -29.77 -0.20 32.30
N SER A 120 -28.70 -0.38 33.09
CA SER A 120 -28.82 -0.34 34.54
C SER A 120 -28.98 1.12 34.97
N ALA A 121 -30.17 1.43 35.47
CA ALA A 121 -30.54 2.71 36.01
C ALA A 121 -29.54 3.25 37.04
N SER A 122 -29.36 4.57 37.00
CA SER A 122 -29.01 5.47 38.12
C SER A 122 -27.75 5.17 38.94
N ILE A 123 -26.69 5.93 38.71
CA ILE A 123 -25.87 6.57 39.77
C ILE A 123 -25.38 7.92 39.23
N ASN A 124 -26.17 8.97 39.49
CA ASN A 124 -25.67 10.33 39.55
C ASN A 124 -24.82 10.45 40.82
N LYS A 125 -23.50 10.59 40.70
CA LYS A 125 -22.65 11.16 41.77
C LYS A 125 -21.58 12.04 41.13
N MET A 126 -21.71 13.33 41.39
CA MET A 126 -20.83 14.42 40.97
C MET A 126 -19.34 14.11 41.25
N ALA A 127 -18.47 14.59 40.36
CA ALA A 127 -17.02 14.50 40.50
C ALA A 127 -16.53 15.21 41.77
N ARG A 128 -15.61 14.58 42.50
CA ARG A 128 -14.88 15.19 43.63
C ARG A 128 -13.63 15.91 43.09
N PRO A 129 -13.30 17.12 43.58
CA PRO A 129 -12.05 17.78 43.23
C PRO A 129 -10.86 17.17 44.00
N PHE A 130 -9.67 17.27 43.41
CA PHE A 130 -8.42 16.73 43.94
C PHE A 130 -7.97 17.50 45.19
N THR A 131 -7.88 16.83 46.34
CA THR A 131 -7.11 17.29 47.51
C THR A 131 -5.75 16.59 47.54
N PRO A 132 -4.65 17.27 47.92
CA PRO A 132 -3.33 16.67 47.96
C PRO A 132 -3.12 16.03 49.33
N GLY A 133 -3.01 14.70 49.38
CA GLY A 133 -2.70 14.04 50.65
C GLY A 133 -2.58 12.52 50.57
N GLY A 134 -1.34 12.05 50.53
CA GLY A 134 -0.91 10.81 51.19
C GLY A 134 -1.40 9.48 50.63
N GLY A 135 -0.53 8.81 49.86
CA GLY A 135 -0.72 7.39 49.54
C GLY A 135 0.38 6.88 48.62
N ASN A 136 1.35 6.17 49.20
CA ASN A 136 2.43 5.51 48.48
C ASN A 136 1.88 4.52 47.44
N SER A 137 2.05 4.85 46.17
CA SER A 137 2.18 3.86 45.11
C SER A 137 3.19 4.38 44.09
N VAL A 138 4.35 3.74 44.06
CA VAL A 138 5.44 4.01 43.12
C VAL A 138 4.91 3.82 41.69
N ILE A 139 4.57 4.92 41.03
CA ILE A 139 4.24 4.95 39.61
C ILE A 139 5.58 5.00 38.88
N LYS A 140 6.05 3.84 38.40
CA LYS A 140 7.17 3.82 37.46
C LYS A 140 6.70 4.52 36.18
N PRO A 141 7.42 5.53 35.65
CA PRO A 141 7.06 6.11 34.37
C PRO A 141 7.26 5.06 33.28
N VAL A 142 6.20 4.79 32.51
CA VAL A 142 6.29 4.05 31.26
C VAL A 142 7.06 4.92 30.28
N ALA A 143 8.31 4.57 30.03
CA ALA A 143 9.13 5.19 29.00
C ALA A 143 8.61 4.74 27.63
N TYR A 144 7.93 5.64 26.92
CA TYR A 144 7.66 5.45 25.50
C TYR A 144 8.96 5.66 24.73
N ALA A 145 9.57 4.57 24.28
CA ALA A 145 10.63 4.63 23.27
C ALA A 145 9.96 4.73 21.89
N PRO A 146 10.08 5.85 21.15
CA PRO A 146 9.63 5.89 19.77
C PRO A 146 10.53 4.96 18.96
N LYS A 147 9.96 3.89 18.37
CA LYS A 147 10.65 3.14 17.33
C LYS A 147 10.64 3.98 16.06
N VAL A 148 11.71 4.76 15.88
CA VAL A 148 12.02 5.37 14.59
C VAL A 148 12.37 4.24 13.64
N ASN A 149 11.53 4.05 12.62
CA ASN A 149 11.81 3.14 11.52
C ASN A 149 12.83 3.84 10.61
N THR A 150 14.11 3.70 10.93
CA THR A 150 15.20 4.17 10.08
C THR A 150 15.26 3.29 8.84
N PRO A 151 15.09 3.79 7.61
CA PRO A 151 15.54 3.05 6.45
C PRO A 151 17.07 2.97 6.55
N THR A 152 17.58 1.78 6.84
CA THR A 152 18.99 1.45 6.61
C THR A 152 19.29 1.68 5.13
N PRO A 153 20.26 2.53 4.73
CA PRO A 153 20.84 2.37 3.42
C PRO A 153 21.52 1.00 3.43
N ALA A 154 20.97 0.08 2.64
CA ALA A 154 21.67 -1.16 2.36
C ALA A 154 23.07 -0.80 1.87
N SER A 155 24.08 -1.37 2.52
CA SER A 155 25.46 -1.32 2.08
C SER A 155 25.50 -1.86 0.65
N ILE A 156 25.57 -0.98 -0.34
CA ILE A 156 25.86 -1.37 -1.71
C ILE A 156 27.28 -1.91 -1.67
N SER A 157 27.39 -3.24 -1.69
CA SER A 157 28.66 -3.91 -1.89
C SER A 157 29.16 -3.50 -3.27
N MET A 158 30.19 -2.67 -3.28
CA MET A 158 30.93 -2.31 -4.48
C MET A 158 31.49 -3.60 -5.10
N LEU A 159 30.90 -4.05 -6.20
CA LEU A 159 31.57 -4.92 -7.15
C LEU A 159 32.09 -4.04 -8.29
N GLN A 160 33.42 -3.90 -8.36
CA GLN A 160 34.17 -3.35 -9.50
C GLN A 160 34.24 -4.45 -10.60
N PRO A 161 34.59 -4.14 -11.87
CA PRO A 161 33.64 -4.13 -12.98
C PRO A 161 34.15 -5.01 -14.14
N HIS A 162 33.32 -5.23 -15.15
CA HIS A 162 33.85 -5.54 -16.48
C HIS A 162 32.98 -4.84 -17.53
N ASN A 163 33.64 -3.92 -18.28
CA ASN A 163 33.20 -3.21 -19.49
C ASN A 163 32.15 -2.09 -19.22
N GLY A 164 32.24 -0.84 -19.67
CA GLY A 164 33.11 -0.14 -20.62
C GLY A 164 32.30 1.04 -21.20
N GLU A 165 32.44 2.22 -20.60
CA GLU A 165 32.32 3.59 -21.18
C GLU A 165 30.98 4.38 -21.28
N ASP A 166 29.77 3.81 -21.24
CA ASP A 166 28.54 4.65 -21.39
C ASP A 166 27.79 5.03 -20.08
N GLN A 167 28.14 4.45 -18.95
CA GLN A 167 27.34 4.58 -17.71
C GLN A 167 27.67 5.83 -16.87
N ALA A 168 28.89 6.38 -17.01
CA ALA A 168 29.35 7.53 -16.23
C ALA A 168 28.63 8.85 -16.60
N PHE A 169 28.12 8.97 -17.83
CA PHE A 169 27.45 10.19 -18.29
C PHE A 169 26.04 10.34 -17.73
N PHE A 170 25.29 9.24 -17.65
CA PHE A 170 23.92 9.22 -17.11
C PHE A 170 23.92 9.41 -15.58
N ASP A 171 24.82 8.75 -14.87
CA ASP A 171 24.94 8.90 -13.41
C ASP A 171 25.34 10.33 -13.02
N GLN A 172 26.22 10.97 -13.79
CA GLN A 172 26.60 12.35 -13.54
C GLN A 172 25.45 13.33 -13.81
N GLN A 173 24.64 13.08 -14.84
CA GLN A 173 23.49 13.93 -15.14
C GLN A 173 22.36 13.76 -14.10
N ILE A 174 22.11 12.53 -13.64
CA ILE A 174 21.15 12.24 -12.57
C ILE A 174 21.61 12.88 -11.25
N TYR A 175 22.91 12.75 -10.91
CA TYR A 175 23.47 13.37 -9.70
C TYR A 175 23.33 14.90 -9.73
N GLN A 176 23.58 15.53 -10.88
CA GLN A 176 23.42 16.98 -11.00
C GLN A 176 21.94 17.39 -10.86
N HIS A 177 21.02 16.66 -11.51
CA HIS A 177 19.58 16.93 -11.40
C HIS A 177 19.06 16.73 -9.96
N GLU A 178 19.50 15.69 -9.28
CA GLU A 178 19.15 15.45 -7.87
C GLU A 178 19.76 16.50 -6.95
N LYS A 179 20.99 16.94 -7.22
CA LYS A 179 21.64 18.03 -6.47
C LYS A 179 20.86 19.33 -6.63
N GLU A 180 20.42 19.67 -7.84
CA GLU A 180 19.61 20.87 -8.07
C GLU A 180 18.23 20.77 -7.38
N LYS A 181 17.58 19.61 -7.45
CA LYS A 181 16.33 19.37 -6.70
C LYS A 181 16.52 19.49 -5.19
N PHE A 182 17.63 18.97 -4.67
CA PHE A 182 17.94 19.09 -3.25
C PHE A 182 18.21 20.54 -2.86
N LEU A 183 19.00 21.27 -3.65
CA LEU A 183 19.32 22.68 -3.40
C LEU A 183 18.08 23.59 -3.47
N THR A 184 17.14 23.28 -4.34
CA THR A 184 15.86 24.00 -4.43
C THR A 184 14.91 23.64 -3.29
N GLU A 185 14.88 22.37 -2.85
CA GLU A 185 14.07 21.94 -1.71
C GLU A 185 14.53 22.60 -0.39
N ILE A 186 15.84 22.72 -0.15
CA ILE A 186 16.35 23.39 1.08
C ILE A 186 16.11 24.91 1.10
N GLN A 187 15.84 25.51 -0.06
CA GLN A 187 15.44 26.91 -0.20
C GLN A 187 13.92 27.08 -0.23
N SER A 188 13.15 25.98 -0.22
CA SER A 188 11.70 26.05 -0.32
C SER A 188 11.06 26.67 0.93
N PRO A 189 9.90 27.35 0.78
CA PRO A 189 9.12 27.86 1.92
C PRO A 189 8.70 26.75 2.90
N ARG A 190 8.52 25.53 2.38
CA ARG A 190 8.20 24.34 3.17
C ARG A 190 9.36 23.99 4.10
N TYR A 191 10.58 23.96 3.59
CA TYR A 191 11.77 23.67 4.38
C TYR A 191 12.06 24.78 5.40
N ALA A 192 11.86 26.06 5.02
CA ALA A 192 11.96 27.19 5.96
C ALA A 192 11.02 27.00 7.15
N ARG A 193 9.74 26.68 6.91
CA ARG A 193 8.76 26.45 7.98
C ARG A 193 9.12 25.26 8.89
N LEU A 194 9.71 24.21 8.31
CA LEU A 194 10.16 23.04 9.08
C LEU A 194 11.39 23.37 9.94
N ARG A 195 12.35 24.14 9.38
CA ARG A 195 13.54 24.63 10.08
C ARG A 195 13.15 25.55 11.23
N ASP A 196 12.25 26.50 10.99
CA ASP A 196 11.75 27.45 12.00
C ASP A 196 10.97 26.73 13.10
N TRP A 197 10.15 25.74 12.75
CA TRP A 197 9.47 24.93 13.75
C TRP A 197 10.43 24.15 14.63
N HIS A 198 11.49 23.57 14.07
CA HIS A 198 12.54 22.92 14.85
C HIS A 198 13.29 23.93 15.73
N HIS A 199 13.59 25.12 15.22
CA HIS A 199 14.21 26.20 16.00
C HIS A 199 13.32 26.67 17.14
N GLU A 200 12.03 26.90 16.91
CA GLU A 200 11.10 27.39 17.93
C GLU A 200 10.78 26.32 18.98
N ARG A 201 10.64 25.07 18.55
CA ARG A 201 10.46 23.92 19.46
C ARG A 201 11.69 23.67 20.33
N SER A 202 12.89 23.88 19.76
CA SER A 202 14.16 23.77 20.51
C SER A 202 14.39 24.99 21.41
N ALA A 203 14.02 26.20 20.96
CA ALA A 203 14.11 27.43 21.74
C ALA A 203 13.19 27.40 22.98
N ARG A 204 11.96 26.89 22.82
CA ARG A 204 11.00 26.71 23.94
C ARG A 204 11.43 25.63 24.93
N ALA A 205 12.16 24.60 24.50
CA ALA A 205 12.64 23.53 25.37
C ALA A 205 13.86 23.93 26.23
N LEU A 206 14.65 24.91 25.78
CA LEU A 206 15.87 25.35 26.46
C LEU A 206 15.70 26.58 27.36
N ASN A 207 14.48 27.12 27.48
CA ASN A 207 14.17 28.31 28.30
C ASN A 207 15.18 29.46 28.13
N ILE A 208 15.70 29.63 26.91
CA ILE A 208 16.49 30.79 26.52
C ILE A 208 15.44 31.88 26.23
N LYS A 209 15.31 32.76 27.22
CA LYS A 209 14.15 33.61 27.51
C LYS A 209 13.92 34.76 26.52
N SER A 210 12.64 35.18 26.57
CA SER A 210 12.05 36.53 26.50
C SER A 210 11.68 37.08 25.13
#